data_AF-A0A973I0J7-F1
#
_entry.id   AF-A0A973I0J7-F1
#
_cell.length_a   1.000
_cell.length_b   1.000
_cell.length_c   1.000
_cell.angle_alpha   90.00
_cell.angle_beta   90.00
_cell.angle_gamma   90.00
#
_symmetry.space_group_name_H-M   'P 1'
#
loop_
_entity.id
_entity.type
_entity.pdbx_description
1 polymer ?
#
loop_
_entity_poly.entity_id
_entity_poly.type
_entity_poly.pdbx_seq_one_letter_code
_entity_poly.pdbx_strand_id
1 'polypeptide(L)'
;MKYSKKFERDYNWYLSVSHIFSFDGTNEYFNKKGIDLIQFDENGKTAKECFYLYDTNGIIKPTCEPDKLKTLLKTKGSVNLHIKMYAEDRARGYLPKIEFDKICTEHHLPSWFIDAVENQKKKYYLA
;
A
#
# COMPACT_ATOMS: atom_id res chain seq x y z
N MET A 1 0.70 -5.55 -21.85
CA MET A 1 1.67 -5.91 -20.80
C MET A 1 1.10 -7.06 -19.97
N LYS A 2 1.86 -8.11 -19.64
CA LYS A 2 1.37 -9.23 -18.83
C LYS A 2 1.86 -9.07 -17.39
N TYR A 3 0.95 -8.82 -16.46
CA TYR A 3 1.28 -8.68 -15.05
C TYR A 3 1.40 -10.04 -14.36
N SER A 4 2.17 -10.09 -13.26
CA SER A 4 2.22 -11.28 -12.42
C SER A 4 0.90 -11.46 -11.66
N LYS A 5 0.54 -12.72 -11.34
CA LYS A 5 -0.66 -13.01 -10.53
C LYS A 5 -0.62 -12.31 -9.16
N LYS A 6 0.57 -12.18 -8.59
CA LYS A 6 0.80 -11.47 -7.31
C LYS A 6 0.43 -9.99 -7.44
N PHE A 7 0.94 -9.33 -8.48
CA PHE A 7 0.62 -7.92 -8.73
C PHE A 7 -0.88 -7.72 -8.96
N GLU A 8 -1.50 -8.56 -9.78
CA GLU A 8 -2.94 -8.50 -10.05
C GLU A 8 -3.78 -8.59 -8.78
N ARG A 9 -3.47 -9.58 -7.92
CA ARG A 9 -4.11 -9.73 -6.62
C ARG A 9 -3.95 -8.48 -5.77
N ASP A 10 -2.72 -7.99 -5.60
CA ASP A 10 -2.42 -6.87 -4.70
C ASP A 10 -3.04 -5.57 -5.21
N TYR A 11 -2.96 -5.30 -6.51
CA TYR A 11 -3.60 -4.17 -7.18
C TYR A 11 -5.12 -4.16 -6.96
N ASN A 12 -5.79 -5.28 -7.22
CA ASN A 12 -7.24 -5.38 -7.06
C ASN A 12 -7.64 -5.23 -5.59
N TRP A 13 -6.85 -5.83 -4.68
CA TRP A 13 -7.09 -5.70 -3.25
C TRP A 13 -6.97 -4.25 -2.78
N TYR A 14 -5.91 -3.51 -3.17
CA TYR A 14 -5.78 -2.09 -2.83
C TYR A 14 -7.00 -1.29 -3.28
N LEU A 15 -7.48 -1.49 -4.51
CA LEU A 15 -8.70 -0.80 -4.95
C LEU A 15 -9.92 -1.13 -4.07
N SER A 16 -10.11 -2.41 -3.72
CA SER A 16 -11.24 -2.84 -2.88
C SER A 16 -11.23 -2.25 -1.47
N VAL A 17 -10.05 -1.98 -0.91
CA VAL A 17 -9.91 -1.47 0.48
C VAL A 17 -9.56 0.02 0.56
N SER A 18 -9.54 0.73 -0.57
CA SER A 18 -9.14 2.14 -0.66
C SER A 18 -9.96 3.09 0.22
N HIS A 19 -11.22 2.74 0.50
CA HIS A 19 -12.09 3.49 1.40
C HIS A 19 -11.74 3.28 2.89
N ILE A 20 -11.19 2.12 3.24
CA ILE A 20 -10.72 1.78 4.60
C ILE A 20 -9.35 2.40 4.82
N PHE A 21 -8.42 2.13 3.90
CA PHE A 21 -7.03 2.59 3.98
C PHE A 21 -6.85 3.88 3.19
N SER A 22 -7.37 4.99 3.71
CA SER A 22 -7.44 6.27 3.00
C SER A 22 -6.55 7.36 3.61
N PHE A 23 -5.64 7.04 4.55
CA PHE A 23 -4.75 8.00 5.20
C PHE A 23 -3.31 7.48 5.32
N ASP A 24 -2.35 8.23 4.78
CA ASP A 24 -0.93 7.91 4.78
C ASP A 24 -0.03 9.06 5.27
N GLY A 25 -0.63 10.13 5.81
CA GLY A 25 0.08 11.33 6.28
C GLY A 25 0.77 12.12 5.16
N THR A 26 0.52 11.81 3.89
CA THR A 26 1.19 12.42 2.74
C THR A 26 0.23 13.32 1.97
N ASN A 27 0.61 14.57 1.76
CA ASN A 27 -0.16 15.51 0.93
C ASN A 27 0.22 15.44 -0.54
N GLU A 28 1.48 15.09 -0.83
CA GLU A 28 2.07 15.11 -2.16
C GLU A 28 2.97 13.89 -2.39
N TYR A 29 2.93 13.32 -3.59
CA TYR A 29 3.59 12.07 -3.90
C TYR A 29 4.83 12.31 -4.76
N PHE A 30 6.00 12.32 -4.13
CA PHE A 30 7.29 12.47 -4.82
C PHE A 30 8.17 11.23 -4.67
N ASN A 31 9.05 11.00 -5.64
CA ASN A 31 10.17 10.08 -5.43
C ASN A 31 11.30 10.73 -4.60
N LYS A 32 12.34 9.95 -4.29
CA LYS A 32 13.52 10.42 -3.55
C LYS A 32 14.29 11.57 -4.21
N LYS A 33 14.04 11.85 -5.50
CA LYS A 33 14.65 12.93 -6.26
C LYS A 33 13.74 14.16 -6.36
N GLY A 34 12.60 14.18 -5.67
CA GLY A 34 11.62 15.27 -5.73
C GLY A 34 10.78 15.29 -7.01
N ILE A 35 10.75 14.21 -7.78
CA ILE A 35 9.94 14.11 -9.00
C ILE A 35 8.53 13.67 -8.62
N ASP A 36 7.52 14.44 -9.06
CA ASP A 36 6.11 14.12 -8.85
C ASP A 36 5.77 12.77 -9.51
N LEU A 37 5.12 11.90 -8.74
CA LEU A 37 4.67 10.58 -9.18
C LEU A 37 3.39 10.67 -10.02
N ILE A 38 2.59 11.74 -9.89
CA ILE A 38 1.27 11.88 -10.53
C ILE A 38 1.36 12.95 -11.62
N GLN A 39 1.90 12.57 -12.76
CA GLN A 39 2.02 13.44 -13.93
C GLN A 39 0.85 13.18 -14.88
N PHE A 40 0.04 14.18 -15.21
CA PHE A 40 -1.09 14.01 -16.14
C PHE A 40 -0.64 14.13 -17.61
N ASP A 41 -1.12 13.20 -18.44
CA ASP A 41 -1.03 13.24 -19.89
C ASP A 41 -2.26 12.51 -20.46
N GLU A 42 -3.00 13.17 -21.35
CA GLU A 42 -4.19 12.60 -22.00
C GLU A 42 -3.89 11.30 -22.78
N ASN A 43 -2.67 11.20 -23.33
CA ASN A 43 -2.17 10.03 -24.05
C ASN A 43 -1.24 9.17 -23.16
N GLY A 44 -1.26 9.43 -21.86
CA GLY A 44 -0.45 8.74 -20.86
C GLY A 44 -0.87 7.29 -20.64
N LYS A 45 -0.15 6.63 -19.74
CA LYS A 45 -0.43 5.25 -19.36
C LYS A 45 -1.61 5.15 -18.39
N THR A 46 -2.21 3.98 -18.30
CA THR A 46 -3.22 3.73 -17.27
C THR A 46 -2.62 3.83 -15.86
N ALA A 47 -3.42 4.14 -14.85
CA ALA A 47 -2.98 4.18 -13.45
C ALA A 47 -2.36 2.85 -13.02
N LYS A 48 -2.90 1.73 -13.50
CA LYS A 48 -2.36 0.38 -13.23
C LYS A 48 -0.95 0.20 -13.77
N GLU A 49 -0.70 0.64 -15.01
CA GLU A 49 0.63 0.58 -15.62
C GLU A 49 1.61 1.50 -14.89
N CYS A 50 1.23 2.74 -14.59
CA CYS A 50 2.08 3.68 -13.85
C CYS A 50 2.41 3.16 -12.45
N PHE A 51 1.41 2.64 -11.73
CA PHE A 51 1.60 2.04 -10.42
C PHE A 51 2.54 0.83 -10.48
N TYR A 52 2.37 -0.06 -11.46
CA TYR A 52 3.27 -1.20 -11.67
C TYR A 52 4.72 -0.77 -11.93
N LEU A 53 4.91 0.17 -12.86
CA LEU A 53 6.23 0.67 -13.27
C LEU A 53 6.96 1.34 -12.11
N TYR A 54 6.24 2.13 -11.32
CA TYR A 54 6.79 2.78 -10.16
C TYR A 54 7.10 1.77 -9.04
N ASP A 55 6.17 0.90 -8.69
CA ASP A 55 6.34 -0.05 -7.60
C ASP A 55 7.45 -1.07 -7.87
N THR A 56 7.49 -1.60 -9.10
CA THR A 56 8.42 -2.68 -9.45
C THR A 56 9.80 -2.13 -9.83
N ASN A 57 9.84 -1.03 -10.59
CA ASN A 57 11.06 -0.57 -11.25
C ASN A 57 11.50 0.84 -10.83
N GLY A 58 10.70 1.56 -10.01
CA GLY A 58 10.93 2.96 -9.67
C GLY A 58 10.76 3.92 -10.87
N ILE A 59 10.13 3.47 -11.96
CA ILE A 59 9.97 4.25 -13.18
C ILE A 59 8.68 5.07 -13.08
N ILE A 60 8.81 6.38 -13.28
CA ILE A 60 7.68 7.32 -13.33
C ILE A 60 7.28 7.54 -14.79
N LYS A 61 5.99 7.45 -15.08
CA LYS A 61 5.42 7.78 -16.38
C LYS A 61 4.14 8.61 -16.19
N PRO A 62 3.84 9.54 -17.12
CA PRO A 62 2.58 10.24 -17.12
C PRO A 62 1.39 9.28 -17.25
N THR A 63 0.29 9.62 -16.58
CA THR A 63 -0.94 8.84 -16.57
C THR A 63 -2.12 9.62 -17.13
N CYS A 64 -3.00 8.91 -17.81
CA CYS A 64 -4.32 9.40 -18.21
C CYS A 64 -5.38 9.21 -17.11
N GLU A 65 -5.05 8.55 -16.00
CA GLU A 65 -5.97 8.25 -14.88
C GLU A 65 -5.42 8.79 -13.53
N PRO A 66 -5.19 10.11 -13.36
CA PRO A 66 -4.46 10.68 -12.22
C PRO A 66 -5.11 10.40 -10.86
N ASP A 67 -6.44 10.53 -10.74
CA ASP A 67 -7.15 10.30 -9.47
C ASP A 67 -7.07 8.84 -9.01
N LYS A 68 -7.10 7.92 -9.97
CA LYS A 68 -6.99 6.48 -9.70
C LYS A 68 -5.56 6.12 -9.29
N LEU A 69 -4.55 6.72 -9.92
CA LEU A 69 -3.17 6.57 -9.50
C LEU A 69 -2.96 7.14 -8.09
N LYS A 70 -3.50 8.33 -7.80
CA LYS A 70 -3.48 8.94 -6.47
C LYS A 70 -4.09 8.01 -5.42
N THR A 71 -5.25 7.44 -5.72
CA THR A 71 -5.96 6.49 -4.84
C THR A 71 -5.10 5.26 -4.54
N LEU A 72 -4.47 4.67 -5.55
CA LEU A 72 -3.57 3.51 -5.38
C LEU A 72 -2.35 3.84 -4.52
N LEU A 73 -1.68 4.97 -4.79
CA LEU A 73 -0.52 5.42 -4.03
C LEU A 73 -0.89 5.67 -2.56
N LYS A 74 -2.00 6.39 -2.32
CA LYS A 74 -2.53 6.65 -0.98
C LYS A 74 -2.88 5.39 -0.23
N THR A 75 -3.60 4.48 -0.89
CA THR A 75 -4.02 3.23 -0.26
C THR A 75 -2.82 2.41 0.16
N LYS A 76 -1.83 2.28 -0.72
CA LYS A 76 -0.60 1.57 -0.40
C LYS A 76 0.21 2.25 0.72
N GLY A 77 0.30 3.57 0.69
CA GLY A 77 0.92 4.36 1.76
C GLY A 77 0.25 4.09 3.11
N SER A 78 -1.09 4.12 3.13
CA SER A 78 -1.92 3.85 4.31
C SER A 78 -1.74 2.42 4.80
N VAL A 79 -1.73 1.43 3.90
CA VAL A 79 -1.46 0.03 4.25
C VAL A 79 -0.08 -0.12 4.90
N ASN A 80 0.96 0.50 4.34
CA ASN A 80 2.30 0.46 4.93
C ASN A 80 2.36 1.13 6.31
N LEU A 81 1.60 2.20 6.52
CA LEU A 81 1.46 2.86 7.83
C LEU A 81 0.80 1.92 8.85
N HIS A 82 -0.33 1.31 8.49
CA HIS A 82 -1.07 0.40 9.38
C HIS A 82 -0.26 -0.86 9.71
N ILE A 83 0.53 -1.39 8.77
CA ILE A 83 1.44 -2.51 9.07
C ILE A 83 2.41 -2.13 10.21
N LYS A 84 2.97 -0.91 10.19
CA LYS A 84 3.88 -0.44 11.24
C LYS A 84 3.17 -0.24 12.58
N MET A 85 2.01 0.40 12.56
CA MET A 85 1.21 0.67 13.77
C MET A 85 0.76 -0.65 14.43
N TYR A 86 0.18 -1.56 13.65
CA TYR A 86 -0.20 -2.88 14.17
C TYR A 86 1.03 -3.65 14.65
N ALA A 87 2.15 -3.63 13.94
CA ALA A 87 3.35 -4.32 14.40
C ALA A 87 3.83 -3.80 15.78
N GLU A 88 3.76 -2.49 16.01
CA GLU A 88 4.10 -1.85 17.28
C GLU A 88 3.12 -2.23 18.40
N ASP A 89 1.82 -2.12 18.15
CA ASP A 89 0.78 -2.49 19.14
C ASP A 89 0.80 -3.98 19.47
N ARG A 90 1.07 -4.84 18.48
CA ARG A 90 1.24 -6.29 18.67
C ARG A 90 2.47 -6.59 19.53
N ALA A 91 3.54 -5.80 19.42
CA ALA A 91 4.76 -5.99 20.20
C ALA A 91 4.57 -5.56 21.66
N ARG A 92 3.86 -4.45 21.88
CA ARG A 92 3.55 -3.90 23.21
C ARG A 92 2.43 -4.65 23.93
N GLY A 93 1.71 -5.53 23.25
CA GLY A 93 0.58 -6.27 23.79
C GLY A 93 -0.73 -5.49 23.80
N TYR A 94 -0.79 -4.30 23.19
CA TYR A 94 -2.00 -3.48 23.05
C TYR A 94 -2.96 -4.03 22.02
N LEU A 95 -2.45 -4.78 21.04
CA LEU A 95 -3.27 -5.52 20.08
C LEU A 95 -3.04 -7.02 20.28
N PRO A 96 -3.89 -7.75 21.04
CA PRO A 96 -3.83 -9.20 21.16
C PRO A 96 -4.04 -9.92 19.81
N LYS A 97 -3.55 -11.17 19.69
CA LYS A 97 -3.60 -11.91 18.41
C LYS A 97 -5.04 -12.15 17.97
N ILE A 98 -5.91 -12.45 18.92
CA ILE A 98 -7.34 -12.68 18.67
C ILE A 98 -8.02 -11.44 18.06
N GLU A 99 -7.68 -10.24 18.55
CA GLU A 99 -8.24 -9.00 17.99
C GLU A 99 -7.67 -8.70 16.61
N PHE A 100 -6.36 -8.90 16.43
CA PHE A 100 -5.74 -8.75 15.11
C PHE A 100 -6.34 -9.71 14.07
N ASP A 101 -6.62 -10.96 14.45
CA ASP A 101 -7.24 -11.94 13.56
C ASP A 101 -8.67 -11.56 13.15
N LYS A 102 -9.43 -10.91 14.06
CA LYS A 102 -10.74 -10.34 13.73
C LYS A 102 -10.62 -9.24 12.67
N ILE A 103 -9.70 -8.30 12.86
CA ILE A 103 -9.42 -7.23 11.89
C ILE A 103 -9.01 -7.82 10.53
N CYS A 104 -8.15 -8.84 10.54
CA CYS A 104 -7.71 -9.53 9.32
C CYS A 104 -8.86 -10.17 8.55
N THR A 105 -9.79 -10.79 9.28
CA THR A 105 -10.97 -11.46 8.71
C THR A 105 -11.96 -10.44 8.17
N GLU A 106 -12.31 -9.43 8.96
CA GLU A 106 -13.30 -8.40 8.62
C GLU A 106 -12.92 -7.63 7.35
N HIS A 107 -11.65 -7.25 7.23
CA HIS A 107 -11.16 -6.48 6.08
C HIS A 107 -10.52 -7.35 4.98
N HIS A 108 -10.66 -8.68 5.06
CA HIS A 108 -10.12 -9.63 4.09
C HIS A 108 -8.64 -9.36 3.78
N LEU A 109 -7.83 -9.16 4.83
CA LEU A 109 -6.42 -8.79 4.69
C LEU A 109 -5.64 -9.97 4.08
N PRO A 110 -4.78 -9.73 3.07
CA PRO A 110 -4.03 -10.79 2.43
C PRO A 110 -2.94 -11.32 3.36
N SER A 111 -2.56 -12.60 3.20
CA SER A 111 -1.57 -13.25 4.07
C SER A 111 -0.24 -12.47 4.17
N TRP A 112 0.21 -11.84 3.09
CA TRP A 112 1.45 -11.06 3.11
C TRP A 112 1.37 -9.84 4.03
N PHE A 113 0.19 -9.25 4.24
CA PHE A 113 -0.01 -8.14 5.19
C PHE A 113 0.18 -8.66 6.61
N ILE A 114 -0.44 -9.80 6.93
CA ILE A 114 -0.36 -10.48 8.23
C ILE A 114 1.10 -10.84 8.53
N ASP A 115 1.77 -11.47 7.57
CA ASP A 115 3.18 -11.83 7.66
C ASP A 115 4.06 -10.59 7.86
N ALA A 116 3.74 -9.48 7.19
CA ALA A 116 4.50 -8.23 7.35
C ALA A 116 4.35 -7.66 8.77
N VAL A 117 3.14 -7.65 9.34
CA VAL A 117 2.91 -7.21 10.72
C VAL A 117 3.69 -8.08 11.72
N GLU A 118 3.52 -9.40 11.65
CA GLU A 118 4.15 -10.33 12.61
C GLU A 118 5.68 -10.37 12.48
N ASN A 119 6.23 -10.16 11.27
CA ASN A 119 7.67 -10.04 11.08
C ASN A 119 8.22 -8.69 11.55
N GLN A 120 7.52 -7.58 11.29
CA GLN A 120 7.97 -6.26 11.75
C GLN A 120 7.88 -6.12 13.27
N LYS A 121 6.92 -6.79 13.91
CA LYS A 121 6.77 -6.85 15.38
C LYS A 121 8.08 -7.22 16.08
N LYS A 122 8.86 -8.14 15.49
CA LYS A 122 10.15 -8.61 16.04
C LYS A 122 11.16 -7.49 16.25
N LYS A 123 11.08 -6.41 15.47
CA LYS A 123 11.97 -5.23 15.62
C LYS A 123 11.73 -4.49 16.94
N TYR A 124 10.51 -4.54 17.46
CA TYR A 124 10.11 -3.82 18.67
C TYR A 124 10.29 -4.64 19.96
N TYR A 125 10.63 -5.93 19.85
CA TYR A 125 10.97 -6.75 21.03
C TYR A 125 12.41 -6.54 21.53
N LEU A 126 13.27 -5.96 20.69
CA LEU A 126 14.69 -5.72 20.97
C LEU A 126 15.01 -4.24 21.20
N ALA A 127 13.98 -3.38 21.22
CA ALA A 127 14.07 -1.95 21.49
C ALA A 127 13.55 -1.68 22.90
#